data_AF-A0A6B3HWC6-F1
#
_entry.id   AF-A0A6B3HWC6-F1
#
_cell.length_a   1.000
_cell.length_b   1.000
_cell.length_c   1.000
_cell.angle_alpha   90.00
_cell.angle_beta   90.00
_cell.angle_gamma   90.00
#
_symmetry.space_group_name_H-M   'P 1'
#
loop_
_entity.id
_entity.type
_entity.pdbx_description
1 polymer ?
#
loop_
_entity_poly.entity_id
_entity_poly.type
_entity_poly.pdbx_seq_one_letter_code
_entity_poly.pdbx_strand_id
1 'polypeptide(L)' 'SAPNKSYDPVEVEALKPEEIERMRDEAFAAFAAAGDLDALAQAKTAHTGGTSPLSLANREIGALPPQA' A
#
# COMPACT_ATOMS: atom_id res chain seq x y z
N SER A 1 19.41 17.48 14.85
CA SER A 1 18.73 16.35 15.52
C SER A 1 17.50 15.98 14.72
N ALA A 2 17.45 14.75 14.22
CA ALA A 2 16.40 14.27 13.32
C ALA A 2 15.00 14.42 13.97
N PRO A 3 13.99 14.97 13.27
CA PRO A 3 12.64 15.00 13.80
C PRO A 3 12.05 13.60 13.70
N ASN A 4 11.62 13.05 14.84
CA ASN A 4 10.79 11.85 14.90
C ASN A 4 9.63 12.02 13.92
N LYS A 5 9.61 11.21 12.86
CA LYS A 5 8.42 10.98 12.04
C LYS A 5 7.31 10.55 13.01
N SER A 6 6.30 11.39 13.17
CA SER A 6 5.07 10.99 13.84
C SER A 6 4.52 9.77 13.12
N TYR A 7 4.62 8.63 13.79
CA TYR A 7 4.02 7.38 13.37
C TYR A 7 2.50 7.53 13.50
N ASP A 8 1.77 7.54 12.38
CA ASP A 8 0.32 7.66 12.41
C ASP A 8 -0.28 6.28 12.73
N PRO A 9 -1.01 6.10 13.84
CA PRO A 9 -1.63 4.83 14.20
C PRO A 9 -2.52 4.25 13.09
N VAL A 10 -3.11 5.08 12.22
CA VAL A 10 -3.92 4.62 11.08
C VAL A 10 -3.08 3.87 10.03
N GLU A 11 -1.83 4.31 9.79
CA GLU A 11 -0.92 3.63 8.86
C GLU A 11 -0.51 2.24 9.39
N VAL A 12 -0.40 2.08 10.70
CA VAL A 12 -0.11 0.80 11.37
C VAL A 12 -1.26 -0.18 11.24
N GLU A 13 -2.49 0.33 11.32
CA GLU A 13 -3.67 -0.50 11.11
C GLU A 13 -3.73 -1.00 9.67
N ALA A 14 -3.46 -0.14 8.67
CA ALA A 14 -3.38 -0.53 7.27
C ALA A 14 -2.26 -1.56 6.96
N LEU A 15 -1.26 -1.67 7.82
CA LEU A 15 -0.17 -2.64 7.76
C LEU A 15 -0.49 -3.99 8.43
N LYS A 16 -1.67 -4.15 9.04
CA LYS A 16 -2.09 -5.43 9.60
C LYS A 16 -2.22 -6.49 8.50
N PRO A 17 -1.88 -7.77 8.78
CA PRO A 17 -1.98 -8.84 7.79
C PRO A 17 -3.36 -8.93 7.13
N GLU A 18 -4.44 -8.73 7.90
CA GLU A 18 -5.80 -8.81 7.38
C GLU A 18 -6.11 -7.67 6.39
N GLU A 19 -5.58 -6.48 6.64
CA GLU A 19 -5.75 -5.32 5.77
C GLU A 19 -4.97 -5.50 4.46
N ILE A 20 -3.76 -6.07 4.54
CA ILE A 20 -2.95 -6.42 3.36
C ILE A 20 -3.68 -7.47 2.51
N GLU A 21 -4.26 -8.49 3.13
CA GLU A 21 -5.05 -9.50 2.42
C GLU A 21 -6.28 -8.88 1.76
N ARG A 22 -7.02 -8.00 2.46
CA ARG A 22 -8.16 -7.30 1.87
C ARG A 22 -7.75 -6.45 0.67
N MET A 23 -6.68 -5.67 0.80
CA MET A 23 -6.18 -4.82 -0.28
C MET A 23 -5.69 -5.62 -1.49
N ARG A 24 -5.12 -6.81 -1.25
CA ARG A 24 -4.75 -7.76 -2.31
C ARG A 24 -6.00 -8.25 -3.06
N ASP A 25 -7.02 -8.67 -2.31
CA ASP A 25 -8.25 -9.21 -2.90
C ASP A 25 -9.03 -8.12 -3.66
N GLU A 26 -9.07 -6.89 -3.14
CA GLU A 26 -9.59 -5.71 -3.84
C GLU A 26 -8.83 -5.44 -5.15
N ALA A 27 -7.49 -5.52 -5.14
CA ALA A 27 -6.70 -5.37 -6.35
C ALA A 27 -7.05 -6.43 -7.38
N PHE A 28 -7.12 -7.71 -6.99
CA PHE A 28 -7.52 -8.79 -7.89
C PHE A 28 -8.91 -8.55 -8.49
N ALA A 29 -9.88 -8.11 -7.68
CA ALA A 29 -11.21 -7.78 -8.17
C ALA A 29 -11.19 -6.61 -9.16
N ALA A 30 -10.42 -5.54 -8.89
CA ALA A 30 -10.29 -4.40 -9.79
C ALA A 30 -9.65 -4.77 -11.13
N PHE A 31 -8.61 -5.60 -11.11
CA PHE A 31 -7.97 -6.10 -12.33
C PHE A 31 -8.89 -7.04 -13.12
N ALA A 32 -9.67 -7.88 -12.46
CA ALA A 32 -10.65 -8.75 -13.11
C ALA A 32 -11.83 -7.98 -13.71
N ALA A 33 -12.23 -6.86 -13.10
CA ALA A 33 -13.32 -6.01 -13.57
C ALA A 33 -12.90 -5.04 -14.70
N ALA A 34 -11.60 -4.86 -14.94
CA ALA A 34 -11.10 -3.97 -15.98
C ALA A 34 -11.40 -4.54 -17.39
N GLY A 35 -12.42 -3.96 -18.05
CA GLY A 35 -12.84 -4.37 -19.40
C GLY A 35 -12.09 -3.70 -20.54
N ASP A 36 -11.29 -2.67 -20.25
CA ASP A 36 -10.54 -1.89 -21.22
C ASP A 36 -9.19 -1.42 -20.65
N LEU A 37 -8.38 -0.79 -21.52
CA LEU A 37 -7.04 -0.34 -21.18
C LEU A 37 -7.04 0.84 -20.21
N ASP A 38 -8.07 1.68 -20.23
CA ASP A 38 -8.19 2.83 -19.32
C ASP A 38 -8.51 2.36 -17.89
N ALA A 39 -9.46 1.44 -17.74
CA ALA A 39 -9.79 0.80 -16.48
C ALA A 39 -8.59 0.01 -15.92
N LEU A 40 -7.83 -0.67 -16.78
CA LEU A 40 -6.61 -1.37 -16.38
C LEU A 40 -5.52 -0.40 -15.88
N ALA A 41 -5.36 0.75 -16.55
CA ALA A 41 -4.41 1.77 -16.14
C ALA A 41 -4.80 2.42 -14.79
N GLN A 42 -6.10 2.60 -14.55
CA GLN A 42 -6.63 3.08 -13.27
C GLN A 42 -6.37 2.07 -12.15
N ALA A 43 -6.73 0.79 -12.35
CA ALA A 43 -6.47 -0.28 -11.37
C ALA A 43 -4.97 -0.40 -11.05
N LYS A 44 -4.11 -0.34 -12.08
CA LYS A 44 -2.66 -0.32 -11.91
C LYS A 44 -2.20 0.87 -11.07
N THR A 45 -2.69 2.06 -11.35
CA THR A 45 -2.29 3.27 -10.61
C THR A 45 -2.74 3.19 -9.14
N ALA A 46 -3.97 2.75 -8.89
CA ALA A 46 -4.54 2.65 -7.55
C ALA A 46 -3.82 1.61 -6.68
N HIS A 47 -3.53 0.42 -7.22
CA HIS A 47 -3.04 -0.71 -6.43
C HIS A 47 -1.52 -0.93 -6.52
N THR A 48 -0.84 -0.38 -7.53
CA THR A 48 0.62 -0.57 -7.73
C THR A 48 1.40 0.74 -7.82
N GLY A 49 0.73 1.89 -7.79
CA GLY A 49 1.37 3.20 -7.86
C GLY A 49 2.26 3.49 -6.65
N GLY A 50 3.11 4.52 -6.78
CA GLY A 50 4.02 4.95 -5.69
C GLY A 50 3.29 5.48 -4.45
N THR A 51 2.03 5.88 -4.60
CA THR A 51 1.13 6.29 -3.50
C THR A 51 0.12 5.21 -3.13
N SER A 52 0.24 4.01 -3.69
CA SER A 52 -0.62 2.90 -3.30
C SER A 52 -0.33 2.52 -1.84
N PRO A 53 -1.34 2.03 -1.09
CA PRO A 53 -1.15 1.82 0.33
C PRO A 53 -0.12 0.71 0.62
N LEU A 54 0.05 -0.28 -0.26
CA LEU A 54 1.15 -1.27 -0.17
C LEU A 54 2.54 -0.66 -0.42
N SER A 55 2.68 0.26 -1.37
CA SER A 55 3.96 0.95 -1.62
C SER A 55 4.36 1.85 -0.44
N LEU A 56 3.39 2.51 0.20
CA LEU A 56 3.62 3.31 1.41
C LEU A 56 4.02 2.41 2.59
N ALA A 57 3.30 1.32 2.81
CA ALA A 57 3.63 0.29 3.81
C ALA A 57 5.06 -0.24 3.66
N ASN A 58 5.47 -0.63 2.44
CA ASN A 58 6.84 -1.09 2.16
C ASN A 58 7.90 -0.01 2.44
N ARG A 59 7.58 1.26 2.20
CA ARG A 59 8.50 2.37 2.45
C ARG A 59 8.73 2.61 3.94
N GLU A 60 7.68 2.44 4.76
CA GLU A 60 7.80 2.55 6.21
C GLU A 60 8.55 1.36 6.81
N ILE A 61 8.34 0.13 6.31
CA ILE A 61 9.16 -1.04 6.69
C ILE A 61 10.64 -0.79 6.37
N GLY A 62 10.96 -0.27 5.17
CA GLY A 62 12.33 0.04 4.77
C GLY A 62 12.97 1.20 5.54
N ALA A 63 12.15 2.06 6.17
CA ALA A 63 12.61 3.14 7.04
C ALA A 63 12.82 2.71 8.50
N LEU A 64 12.48 1.46 8.85
CA LEU A 64 12.78 0.91 10.17
C LEU A 64 14.31 0.84 10.35
N PRO A 65 14.85 1.32 11.49
CA PRO A 65 16.27 1.19 11.75
C PRO A 65 16.65 -0.29 11.75
N PRO A 66 17.78 -0.68 11.13
CA PRO A 66 18.27 -2.03 11.24
C PRO A 66 18.41 -2.33 12.73
N GLN A 67 17.77 -3.40 13.19
CA GLN A 67 17.97 -3.87 14.56
C GLN A 67 19.48 -4.11 14.71
N ALA A 68 20.10 -3.41 15.66
CA ALA A 68 21.50 -3.55 16.02
C ALA A 68 21.76 -4.92 16.64
#